data_AF-A0A3S5DNL0-F1
#
_entry.id   AF-A0A3S5DNL0-F1
#
_cell.length_a   1.000
_cell.length_b   1.000
_cell.length_c   1.000
_cell.angle_alpha   90.00
_cell.angle_beta   90.00
_cell.angle_gamma   90.00
#
_symmetry.space_group_name_H-M   'P 1'
#
loop_
_entity.id
_entity.type
_entity.pdbx_description
1 polymer ?
#
loop_
_entity_poly.entity_id
_entity_poly.type
_entity_poly.pdbx_seq_one_letter_code
_entity_poly.pdbx_strand_id
1 'polypeptide(L)'
;MLREKIEALGVSVHYSKSTAEIDSTPQGLQLVFTDGERLETDMVVFSAGIRPQDALARGAGLRIGERGGVCIDNHCLTSDADVFAIGECALWDGRGVRAGCAGLPDGARGGSAVGR
;
A
#
# COMPACT_ATOMS: atom_id res chain seq x y z
N MET A 1 17.23 -16.50 13.21
CA MET A 1 17.78 -15.80 12.02
C MET A 1 16.74 -14.83 11.39
N LEU A 2 17.17 -13.68 10.85
CA LEU A 2 16.45 -12.39 10.67
C LEU A 2 16.19 -11.64 11.99
N ARG A 3 15.37 -12.19 12.90
CA ARG A 3 15.13 -11.57 14.22
C ARG A 3 16.42 -11.18 14.93
N GLU A 4 17.30 -12.15 15.13
CA GLU A 4 18.61 -11.97 15.78
C GLU A 4 19.46 -10.89 15.09
N LYS A 5 19.35 -10.76 13.76
CA LYS A 5 20.11 -9.75 13.00
C LYS A 5 19.56 -8.35 13.26
N ILE A 6 18.24 -8.21 13.37
CA ILE A 6 17.57 -6.94 13.68
C ILE A 6 17.85 -6.56 15.14
N GLU A 7 17.76 -7.51 16.06
CA GLU A 7 18.08 -7.30 17.48
C GLU A 7 19.57 -6.95 17.68
N ALA A 8 20.48 -7.53 16.88
CA ALA A 8 21.91 -7.16 16.89
C ALA A 8 22.18 -5.72 16.43
N LEU A 9 21.24 -5.08 15.73
CA LEU A 9 21.29 -3.65 15.39
C LEU A 9 20.75 -2.75 16.52
N GLY A 10 20.35 -3.32 17.66
CA GLY A 10 19.77 -2.58 18.78
C GLY A 10 18.27 -2.30 18.64
N VAL A 11 17.58 -2.98 17.72
CA VAL A 11 16.14 -2.81 17.49
C VAL A 11 15.36 -3.88 18.25
N SER A 12 14.50 -3.46 19.18
CA SER A 12 13.57 -4.34 19.88
C SER A 12 12.45 -4.81 18.95
N VAL A 13 12.14 -6.11 18.95
CA VAL A 13 11.11 -6.69 18.08
C VAL A 13 10.00 -7.31 18.92
N HIS A 14 8.78 -6.81 18.76
CA HIS A 14 7.58 -7.30 19.44
C HIS A 14 6.69 -8.07 18.46
N TYR A 15 6.57 -9.38 18.64
CA TYR A 15 5.66 -10.25 17.86
C TYR A 15 4.32 -10.39 18.55
N SER A 16 3.31 -10.83 17.79
CA SER A 16 1.94 -11.07 18.29
C SER A 16 1.33 -9.84 18.99
N LYS A 17 1.82 -8.64 18.68
CA LYS A 17 1.27 -7.37 19.16
C LYS A 17 0.39 -6.76 18.09
N SER A 18 -0.91 -6.75 18.34
CA SER A 18 -1.86 -5.97 17.53
C SER A 18 -2.11 -4.65 18.23
N THR A 19 -1.90 -3.54 17.52
CA THR A 19 -2.21 -2.20 18.03
C THR A 19 -3.72 -2.00 18.01
N ALA A 20 -4.31 -1.68 19.16
CA ALA A 20 -5.72 -1.33 19.29
C ALA A 20 -5.91 0.18 19.10
N GLU A 21 -5.11 0.98 19.82
CA GLU A 21 -5.25 2.44 19.86
C GLU A 21 -3.88 3.12 19.93
N ILE A 22 -3.84 4.39 19.52
CA ILE A 22 -2.67 5.26 19.62
C ILE A 22 -3.13 6.55 20.28
N ASP A 23 -2.72 6.73 21.52
CA ASP A 23 -3.09 7.89 22.34
C ASP A 23 -1.99 8.95 22.30
N SER A 24 -2.40 10.22 22.39
CA SER A 24 -1.47 11.34 22.62
C SER A 24 -1.32 11.61 24.11
N THR A 25 -0.08 11.66 24.59
CA THR A 25 0.26 11.95 25.99
C THR A 25 1.04 13.27 26.07
N PRO A 26 1.16 13.90 27.26
CA PRO A 26 2.01 15.08 27.42
C PRO A 26 3.50 14.84 27.09
N GLN A 27 3.93 13.57 27.07
CA GLN A 27 5.30 13.14 26.84
C GLN A 27 5.55 12.59 25.44
N GLY A 28 4.50 12.35 24.62
CA GLY A 28 4.63 11.76 23.30
C GLY A 28 3.37 11.01 22.87
N LEU A 29 3.57 9.79 22.34
CA LEU A 29 2.52 8.88 21.92
C LEU A 29 2.56 7.61 22.77
N GLN A 30 1.39 7.05 23.07
CA GLN A 30 1.25 5.76 23.73
C GLN A 30 0.53 4.80 22.79
N LEU A 31 1.19 3.71 22.41
CA LEU A 31 0.58 2.57 21.72
C LEU A 31 -0.13 1.69 22.75
N VAL A 32 -1.42 1.42 22.53
CA VAL A 32 -2.21 0.47 23.31
C VAL A 32 -2.40 -0.79 22.48
N PHE A 33 -1.96 -1.93 22.99
CA PHE A 33 -2.11 -3.21 22.32
C PHE A 33 -3.39 -3.93 22.75
N THR A 34 -3.88 -4.84 21.90
CA THR A 34 -5.11 -5.62 22.16
C THR A 34 -5.01 -6.53 23.39
N ASP A 35 -3.80 -6.83 23.85
CA ASP A 35 -3.55 -7.58 25.08
C ASP A 35 -3.45 -6.70 26.35
N GLY A 36 -3.67 -5.39 26.21
CA GLY A 36 -3.68 -4.42 27.29
C GLY A 36 -2.30 -3.84 27.64
N GLU A 37 -1.21 -4.34 27.04
CA GLU A 37 0.10 -3.73 27.19
C GLU A 37 0.15 -2.35 26.51
N ARG A 38 1.06 -1.50 27.02
CA ARG A 38 1.24 -0.12 26.56
C ARG A 38 2.70 0.16 26.27
N LEU A 39 2.98 0.93 25.22
CA LEU A 39 4.33 1.32 24.83
C LEU A 39 4.38 2.81 24.51
N GLU A 40 5.18 3.55 25.28
CA GLU A 40 5.48 4.97 25.02
C GLU A 40 6.48 5.11 23.86
N THR A 41 6.25 6.07 22.97
CA THR A 41 7.13 6.41 21.86
C THR A 41 6.96 7.86 21.44
N ASP A 42 8.00 8.48 20.88
CA ASP A 42 7.91 9.83 20.31
C ASP A 42 7.33 9.83 18.89
N MET A 43 7.44 8.70 18.17
CA MET A 43 7.05 8.58 16.77
C MET A 43 6.56 7.17 16.44
N VAL A 44 5.58 7.08 15.53
CA VAL A 44 5.08 5.82 14.96
C VAL A 44 5.27 5.85 13.44
N VAL A 45 5.87 4.79 12.89
CA VAL A 45 6.04 4.60 11.44
C VAL A 45 5.19 3.42 10.98
N PHE A 46 4.20 3.67 10.12
CA PHE A 46 3.34 2.61 9.58
C PHE A 46 3.98 1.91 8.39
N SER A 47 4.22 0.61 8.52
CA SER A 47 4.69 -0.28 7.45
C SER A 47 3.82 -1.54 7.32
N ALA A 48 2.52 -1.41 7.57
CA ALA A 48 1.55 -2.50 7.66
C ALA A 48 0.89 -2.87 6.31
N GLY A 49 1.56 -2.58 5.19
CA GLY A 49 1.02 -2.73 3.84
C GLY A 49 0.21 -1.52 3.37
N ILE A 50 -0.05 -1.48 2.05
CA ILE A 50 -0.79 -0.40 1.39
C ILE A 50 -2.07 -0.96 0.76
N ARG A 51 -3.03 -0.07 0.50
CA ARG A 51 -4.21 -0.37 -0.32
C ARG A 51 -4.11 0.40 -1.63
N PRO A 52 -4.53 -0.17 -2.77
CA PRO A 52 -4.59 0.55 -4.03
C PRO A 52 -5.39 1.85 -3.89
N GLN A 53 -4.85 2.96 -4.36
CA GLN A 53 -5.56 4.25 -4.37
C GLN A 53 -6.46 4.32 -5.61
N ASP A 54 -7.68 3.80 -5.49
CA ASP A 54 -8.62 3.62 -6.62
C ASP A 54 -9.80 4.60 -6.64
N ALA A 55 -9.84 5.57 -5.72
CA ALA A 55 -10.96 6.49 -5.56
C ALA A 55 -11.27 7.30 -6.84
N LEU A 56 -10.23 7.81 -7.50
CA LEU A 56 -10.37 8.58 -8.74
C LEU A 56 -10.91 7.72 -9.88
N ALA A 57 -10.35 6.52 -10.06
CA ALA A 57 -10.80 5.57 -11.07
C ALA A 57 -12.25 5.12 -10.84
N ARG A 58 -12.65 4.90 -9.57
CA ARG A 58 -14.03 4.60 -9.20
C ARG A 58 -14.98 5.76 -9.52
N GLY A 59 -14.57 6.99 -9.22
CA GLY A 59 -15.33 8.21 -9.56
C GLY A 59 -15.48 8.42 -11.07
N ALA A 60 -14.47 8.01 -11.84
CA ALA A 60 -14.48 8.04 -13.30
C ALA A 60 -15.24 6.86 -13.94
N GLY A 61 -15.81 5.95 -13.14
CA GLY A 61 -16.56 4.79 -13.66
C GLY A 61 -15.68 3.70 -14.28
N LEU A 62 -14.37 3.71 -14.03
CA LEU A 62 -13.47 2.66 -14.49
C LEU A 62 -13.74 1.34 -13.75
N ARG A 63 -13.47 0.22 -14.41
CA ARG A 63 -13.61 -1.10 -13.80
C ARG A 63 -12.60 -1.26 -12.66
N ILE A 64 -13.10 -1.54 -11.46
CA ILE A 64 -12.30 -1.76 -10.25
C ILE A 64 -12.41 -3.22 -9.81
N GLY A 65 -11.33 -3.78 -9.26
CA GLY A 65 -11.34 -5.11 -8.65
C GLY A 65 -12.12 -5.18 -7.33
N GLU A 66 -12.53 -6.38 -6.94
CA GLU A 66 -13.29 -6.61 -5.71
C GLU A 66 -12.57 -6.12 -4.44
N ARG A 67 -11.25 -6.30 -4.38
CA ARG A 67 -10.39 -5.85 -3.26
C ARG A 67 -9.74 -4.48 -3.51
N GLY A 68 -10.16 -3.80 -4.57
CA GLY A 68 -9.61 -2.53 -5.04
C GLY A 68 -8.57 -2.65 -6.15
N GLY A 69 -8.20 -1.51 -6.72
CA GLY A 69 -7.27 -1.40 -7.84
C GLY A 69 -7.96 -1.38 -9.21
N VAL A 70 -7.39 -0.63 -10.15
CA VAL A 70 -7.94 -0.40 -11.49
C VAL A 70 -7.66 -1.60 -12.37
N CYS A 71 -8.71 -2.25 -12.87
CA CYS A 71 -8.56 -3.41 -13.74
C CYS A 71 -7.90 -3.00 -15.05
N ILE A 72 -6.83 -3.70 -15.41
CA ILE A 72 -6.10 -3.48 -16.66
C ILE A 72 -5.86 -4.76 -17.45
N ASP A 73 -5.59 -4.60 -18.74
CA ASP A 73 -5.10 -5.66 -19.62
C ASP A 73 -3.55 -5.76 -19.65
N ASN A 74 -3.01 -6.58 -20.56
CA ASN A 74 -1.57 -6.76 -20.76
C ASN A 74 -0.83 -5.50 -21.22
N HIS A 75 -1.56 -4.49 -21.70
CA HIS A 75 -1.04 -3.23 -22.19
C HIS A 75 -1.22 -2.09 -21.18
N CYS A 76 -1.57 -2.41 -19.92
CA CYS A 76 -1.89 -1.43 -18.88
C CYS A 76 -3.15 -0.59 -19.20
N LEU A 77 -3.97 -1.01 -20.18
CA LEU A 77 -5.17 -0.30 -20.59
C LEU A 77 -6.30 -0.61 -19.62
N THR A 78 -7.03 0.43 -19.19
CA THR A 78 -8.19 0.28 -18.34
C THR A 78 -9.44 -0.08 -19.15
N SER A 79 -10.63 0.00 -18.54
CA SER A 79 -11.89 -0.10 -19.27
C SER A 79 -12.15 1.06 -20.23
N ASP A 80 -11.45 2.18 -20.07
CA ASP A 80 -11.43 3.29 -21.01
C ASP A 80 -10.14 3.21 -21.86
N ALA A 81 -10.30 3.32 -23.19
CA ALA A 81 -9.22 3.18 -24.15
C ALA A 81 -8.22 4.35 -24.14
N ASP A 82 -8.59 5.48 -23.55
CA ASP A 82 -7.71 6.65 -23.41
C ASP A 82 -7.02 6.70 -22.03
N VAL A 83 -7.33 5.76 -21.14
CA VAL A 83 -6.82 5.73 -19.77
C VAL A 83 -6.00 4.48 -19.49
N PHE A 84 -4.78 4.70 -18.99
CA PHE A 84 -3.86 3.67 -18.54
C PHE A 84 -3.69 3.73 -17.02
N ALA A 85 -3.48 2.57 -16.38
CA ALA A 85 -3.12 2.49 -14.97
C ALA A 85 -1.86 1.64 -14.80
N ILE A 86 -0.89 2.14 -14.03
CA ILE A 86 0.39 1.46 -13.78
C ILE A 86 0.78 1.53 -12.30
N GLY A 87 1.66 0.65 -11.86
CA GLY A 87 2.14 0.62 -10.48
C GLY A 87 1.17 -0.04 -9.52
N GLU A 88 1.18 0.38 -8.25
CA GLU A 88 0.43 -0.26 -7.17
C GLU A 88 -1.09 -0.09 -7.26
N CYS A 89 -1.58 0.89 -8.04
CA CYS A 89 -3.01 1.07 -8.28
C CYS A 89 -3.57 0.12 -9.35
N ALA A 90 -2.71 -0.53 -10.14
CA ALA A 90 -3.12 -1.35 -11.26
C ALA A 90 -3.36 -2.81 -10.83
N LEU A 91 -4.47 -3.37 -11.32
CA LEU A 91 -4.88 -4.74 -11.06
C LEU A 91 -4.92 -5.52 -12.37
N TRP A 92 -3.97 -6.43 -12.54
CA TRP A 92 -3.85 -7.27 -13.73
C TRP A 92 -4.28 -8.70 -13.41
N ASP A 93 -5.26 -9.23 -14.13
CA ASP A 93 -5.76 -10.62 -13.96
C ASP A 93 -6.07 -10.99 -12.49
N GLY A 94 -6.66 -10.06 -11.74
CA GLY A 94 -6.97 -10.24 -10.32
C GLY A 94 -5.75 -10.32 -9.38
N ARG A 95 -4.53 -10.11 -9.91
CA ARG A 95 -3.28 -10.07 -9.15
C ARG A 95 -2.86 -8.62 -8.96
N GLY A 96 -2.81 -8.19 -7.70
CA GLY A 96 -2.18 -6.93 -7.32
C GLY A 96 -0.67 -7.08 -7.39
N VAL A 97 -0.02 -6.07 -7.95
CA VAL A 97 1.44 -5.88 -8.02
C VAL A 97 2.14 -6.56 -9.21
N ARG A 98 2.83 -5.70 -9.98
CA ARG A 98 3.53 -5.93 -11.24
C ARG A 98 2.65 -6.48 -12.37
N ALA A 99 1.79 -5.61 -12.90
CA ALA A 99 1.45 -5.70 -14.31
C ALA A 99 2.73 -5.52 -15.12
N GLY A 100 3.29 -6.63 -15.58
CA GLY A 100 4.40 -6.63 -16.54
C GLY A 100 3.88 -6.12 -17.86
N CYS A 101 3.73 -4.79 -18.00
CA CYS A 101 3.32 -4.16 -19.24
C CYS A 101 4.49 -4.18 -20.22
N ALA A 102 4.73 -5.35 -20.79
CA ALA A 102 5.66 -5.56 -21.87
C ALA A 102 5.11 -4.85 -23.12
N GLY A 103 5.58 -3.62 -23.37
CA GLY A 103 5.21 -2.86 -24.57
C GLY A 103 4.72 -1.44 -24.34
N LEU A 104 4.81 -0.89 -23.12
CA LEU A 104 4.48 0.52 -22.89
C LEU A 104 5.43 1.43 -23.70
N PRO A 105 4.95 2.42 -24.47
CA PRO A 105 5.79 3.39 -25.16
C PRO A 105 6.68 4.13 -24.15
N ASP A 106 7.90 4.53 -24.56
CA ASP A 106 8.94 5.07 -23.66
C ASP A 106 8.47 6.21 -22.73
N GLY A 107 7.46 6.97 -23.13
CA GLY A 107 6.88 8.06 -22.32
C GLY A 107 6.04 7.62 -21.11
N ALA A 108 5.66 6.35 -21.01
CA ALA A 108 4.80 5.85 -19.93
C ALA A 108 5.58 5.08 -18.85
N ARG A 109 6.91 4.93 -18.98
CA ARG A 109 7.77 4.21 -18.02
C ARG A 109 8.13 5.02 -16.77
N GLY A 110 7.71 6.29 -16.66
CA GLY A 110 8.14 7.22 -15.62
C GLY A 110 7.05 8.03 -14.92
N GLY A 111 5.76 7.74 -15.11
CA GLY A 111 4.66 8.59 -14.61
C GLY A 111 3.65 7.85 -13.75
N SER A 112 3.16 8.48 -12.68
CA SER A 112 1.91 8.11 -12.02
C SER A 112 0.77 8.19 -13.04
N ALA A 113 0.37 7.08 -13.65
CA ALA A 113 -0.73 7.08 -14.62
C ALA A 113 -2.08 7.07 -13.89
N VAL A 114 -2.64 8.27 -13.74
CA VAL A 114 -4.09 8.48 -13.71
C VAL A 114 -4.39 9.58 -14.72
N GLY A 115 -5.08 9.22 -15.81
CA GLY A 115 -5.51 10.14 -16.86
C GLY A 115 -6.50 11.18 -16.33
N ARG A 116 -6.65 12.26 -17.11
CA ARG A 116 -7.33 13.53 -16.79
C ARG A 116 -8.59 13.45 -15.93
#